data_AF-A0A8S3BHR7-F1
#
_entry.id   AF-A0A8S3BHR7-F1
#
_cell.length_a   1.000
_cell.length_b   1.000
_cell.length_c   1.000
_cell.angle_alpha   90.00
_cell.angle_beta   90.00
_cell.angle_gamma   90.00
#
_symmetry.space_group_name_H-M   'P 1'
#
loop_
_entity.id
_entity.type
_entity.pdbx_description
1 polymer ?
#
loop_
_entity_poly.entity_id
_entity_poly.type
_entity_poly.pdbx_seq_one_letter_code
_entity_poly.pdbx_strand_id
1 'polypeptide(L)'
;ILYRKQKFEEIAKKNQENIRRLISTENYQLNSDTADDRKLIEEVLNKTKSSFNAGSSNDLGRTYQYLIDSLSSDANICLICIDLIQKTDAIWNCSCCYSPFHIVCIQKWIKDGVYQSLVINNNETNSWHCPKCRTEFDQKDTPKRYLCYCHKEIDPQFNPWSIPHSCGQTCGKRLIPECGHICLLLCHPGPCPPCPKQINVLCYCNQSGPTARRCGFKGWSCGKACSKLLSCQQHRCEQVCHTGDCLPCQKTSIQSCQCGKTKAVRNCNELNFQCDQLCNRLLNCHIHECKRLCHRNECGTCPRQGIRTCSCGKTMMIAEKSTQNLKLANVIKKRVPKLIDSMRGFYILMRTDAKTNIS
;
A
#
# COMPACT_ATOMS: atom_id res chain seq x y z
N ILE A 1 -39.79 9.35 -25.04
CA ILE A 1 -38.58 8.67 -25.59
C ILE A 1 -38.44 8.93 -27.09
N LEU A 2 -39.48 8.69 -27.91
CA LEU A 2 -39.51 8.98 -29.35
C LEU A 2 -39.13 10.43 -29.72
N TYR A 3 -39.72 11.43 -29.03
CA TYR A 3 -39.41 12.85 -29.27
C TYR A 3 -37.92 13.21 -29.04
N ARG A 4 -37.28 12.62 -28.01
CA ARG A 4 -35.85 12.83 -27.76
C ARG A 4 -34.98 12.18 -28.84
N LYS A 5 -35.42 11.04 -29.38
CA LYS A 5 -34.72 10.32 -30.46
C LYS A 5 -34.78 11.10 -31.77
N GLN A 6 -35.98 11.61 -32.14
CA GLN A 6 -36.17 12.45 -33.32
C GLN A 6 -35.36 13.74 -33.27
N LYS A 7 -35.36 14.43 -32.11
CA LYS A 7 -34.55 15.64 -31.93
C LYS A 7 -33.05 15.35 -32.06
N PHE A 8 -32.59 14.19 -31.59
CA PHE A 8 -31.20 13.76 -31.72
C PHE A 8 -30.83 13.47 -33.19
N GLU A 9 -31.73 12.82 -33.93
CA GLU A 9 -31.55 12.51 -35.35
C GLU A 9 -31.56 13.78 -36.22
N GLU A 10 -32.38 14.77 -35.92
CA GLU A 10 -32.38 16.08 -36.61
C GLU A 10 -31.09 16.86 -36.38
N ILE A 11 -30.60 16.88 -35.14
CA ILE A 11 -29.31 17.52 -34.81
C ILE A 11 -28.16 16.78 -35.51
N ALA A 12 -28.19 15.44 -35.54
CA ALA A 12 -27.19 14.65 -36.24
C ALA A 12 -27.16 14.93 -37.75
N LYS A 13 -28.33 15.04 -38.40
CA LYS A 13 -28.43 15.40 -39.82
C LYS A 13 -27.88 16.79 -40.11
N LYS A 14 -28.25 17.79 -39.29
CA LYS A 14 -27.71 19.16 -39.42
C LYS A 14 -26.18 19.21 -39.27
N ASN A 15 -25.64 18.46 -38.31
CA ASN A 15 -24.20 18.38 -38.12
C ASN A 15 -23.51 17.71 -39.33
N GLN A 16 -24.09 16.65 -39.89
CA GLN A 16 -23.57 15.99 -41.08
C GLN A 16 -23.58 16.90 -42.32
N GLU A 17 -24.64 17.69 -42.51
CA GLU A 17 -24.71 18.66 -43.62
C GLU A 17 -23.67 19.78 -43.47
N ASN A 18 -23.47 20.28 -42.24
CA ASN A 18 -22.44 21.28 -41.96
C ASN A 18 -21.03 20.72 -42.22
N ILE A 19 -20.75 19.48 -41.82
CA ILE A 19 -19.47 18.81 -42.10
C ILE A 19 -19.23 18.70 -43.61
N ARG A 20 -20.25 18.30 -44.39
CA ARG A 20 -20.14 18.21 -45.86
C ARG A 20 -19.83 19.56 -46.51
N ARG A 21 -20.45 20.65 -46.01
CA ARG A 21 -20.20 22.01 -46.50
C ARG A 21 -18.78 22.48 -46.18
N LEU A 22 -18.26 22.18 -45.00
CA LEU A 22 -16.89 22.54 -44.62
C LEU A 22 -15.86 21.80 -45.50
N ILE A 23 -16.04 20.49 -45.69
CA ILE A 23 -15.17 19.67 -46.55
C ILE A 23 -15.16 20.15 -48.00
N SER A 24 -16.29 20.65 -48.53
CA SER A 24 -16.34 21.17 -49.91
C SER A 24 -15.69 22.55 -50.08
N THR A 25 -15.51 23.30 -49.01
CA THR A 25 -15.05 24.71 -49.06
C THR A 25 -13.53 24.81 -48.86
N GLU A 26 -12.93 23.88 -48.12
CA GLU A 26 -11.51 23.90 -47.81
C GLU A 26 -10.74 22.84 -48.63
N ASN A 27 -10.01 23.29 -49.65
CA ASN A 27 -8.89 22.53 -50.21
C ASN A 27 -7.74 22.55 -49.19
N TYR A 28 -7.87 21.75 -48.13
CA TYR A 28 -6.96 21.73 -46.99
C TYR A 28 -5.62 21.09 -47.40
N GLN A 29 -4.58 21.91 -47.57
CA GLN A 29 -3.21 21.40 -47.71
C GLN A 29 -2.77 20.78 -46.38
N LEU A 30 -2.61 19.45 -46.37
CA LEU A 30 -2.47 18.60 -45.18
C LEU A 30 -1.28 18.91 -44.24
N ASN A 31 -0.36 19.79 -44.65
CA ASN A 31 0.93 20.00 -44.01
C ASN A 31 1.25 21.48 -43.69
N SER A 32 0.37 22.44 -43.97
CA SER A 32 0.62 23.83 -43.58
C SER A 32 -0.19 24.18 -42.33
N ASP A 33 0.47 24.29 -41.18
CA ASP A 33 -0.12 25.03 -40.07
C ASP A 33 -0.13 26.50 -40.47
N THR A 34 -1.30 27.02 -40.85
CA THR A 34 -1.39 28.44 -41.16
C THR A 34 -1.30 29.23 -39.85
N ALA A 35 -0.78 30.45 -39.90
CA ALA A 35 -0.75 31.33 -38.73
C ALA A 35 -2.15 31.56 -38.12
N ASP A 36 -3.21 31.31 -38.89
CA ASP A 36 -4.61 31.41 -38.48
C ASP A 36 -5.08 30.18 -37.69
N ASP A 37 -4.58 28.97 -37.98
CA ASP A 37 -4.91 27.76 -37.22
C ASP A 37 -4.39 27.84 -35.77
N ARG A 38 -3.16 28.35 -35.59
CA ARG A 38 -2.56 28.57 -34.27
C ARG A 38 -3.36 29.57 -33.43
N LYS A 39 -3.83 30.66 -34.05
CA LYS A 39 -4.68 31.66 -33.38
C LYS A 39 -6.04 31.08 -32.97
N LEU A 40 -6.64 30.25 -33.84
CA LEU A 40 -7.91 29.60 -33.55
C LEU A 40 -7.77 28.63 -32.35
N ILE A 41 -6.70 27.84 -32.32
CA ILE A 41 -6.39 26.96 -31.19
C ILE A 41 -6.23 27.79 -29.91
N GLU A 42 -5.44 28.86 -29.93
CA GLU A 42 -5.26 29.77 -28.78
C GLU A 42 -6.59 30.39 -28.33
N GLU A 43 -7.48 30.78 -29.25
CA GLU A 43 -8.75 31.42 -28.92
C GLU A 43 -9.75 30.43 -28.29
N VAL A 44 -9.90 29.23 -28.87
CA VAL A 44 -10.76 28.16 -28.32
C VAL A 44 -10.28 27.80 -26.92
N LEU A 45 -8.97 27.65 -26.78
CA LEU A 45 -8.35 27.36 -25.53
C LEU A 45 -8.64 28.52 -24.53
N ASN A 46 -8.30 29.77 -24.82
CA ASN A 46 -8.57 30.90 -23.91
C ASN A 46 -10.05 31.03 -23.46
N LYS A 47 -11.01 30.68 -24.32
CA LYS A 47 -12.45 30.61 -23.97
C LYS A 47 -12.77 29.48 -22.98
N THR A 48 -12.09 28.34 -23.06
CA THR A 48 -12.24 27.28 -22.05
C THR A 48 -11.59 27.66 -20.72
N LYS A 49 -10.46 28.38 -20.75
CA LYS A 49 -9.76 28.86 -19.54
C LYS A 49 -10.64 29.77 -18.68
N SER A 50 -11.41 30.68 -19.29
CA SER A 50 -12.32 31.58 -18.56
C SER A 50 -13.51 30.85 -17.90
N SER A 51 -13.85 29.65 -18.37
CA SER A 51 -14.91 28.82 -17.76
C SER A 51 -14.44 28.04 -16.52
N PHE A 52 -13.13 27.84 -16.35
CA PHE A 52 -12.57 27.17 -15.17
C PHE A 52 -12.05 28.20 -14.16
N ASN A 53 -12.92 28.65 -13.25
CA ASN A 53 -12.50 29.36 -12.04
C ASN A 53 -11.77 28.39 -11.11
N ALA A 54 -10.43 28.28 -11.25
CA ALA A 54 -9.61 27.47 -10.37
C ALA A 54 -8.35 28.24 -9.95
N GLY A 55 -8.21 28.46 -8.64
CA GLY A 55 -7.04 29.08 -8.03
C GLY A 55 -5.74 28.32 -8.32
N SER A 56 -4.64 29.08 -8.37
CA SER A 56 -3.29 28.75 -8.84
C SER A 56 -3.06 29.02 -10.34
N SER A 57 -2.89 30.31 -10.64
CA SER A 57 -2.75 30.90 -11.99
C SER A 57 -1.57 30.39 -12.82
N ASN A 58 -0.47 29.95 -12.19
CA ASN A 58 0.78 29.67 -12.92
C ASN A 58 0.85 28.26 -13.52
N ASP A 59 0.34 27.22 -12.84
CA ASP A 59 0.42 25.85 -13.34
C ASP A 59 -0.58 25.58 -14.46
N LEU A 60 -1.75 26.23 -14.41
CA LEU A 60 -2.74 26.13 -15.47
C LEU A 60 -2.24 26.77 -16.77
N GLY A 61 -1.50 27.88 -16.66
CA GLY A 61 -0.86 28.55 -17.80
C GLY A 61 0.23 27.69 -18.47
N ARG A 62 1.07 27.00 -17.69
CA ARG A 62 2.07 26.07 -18.23
C ARG A 62 1.45 24.86 -18.92
N THR A 63 0.38 24.32 -18.33
CA THR A 63 -0.38 23.22 -18.94
C THR A 63 -1.01 23.66 -20.25
N TYR A 64 -1.50 24.90 -20.30
CA TYR A 64 -2.01 25.53 -21.51
C TYR A 64 -1.00 25.60 -22.63
N GLN A 65 0.17 26.16 -22.30
CA GLN A 65 1.25 26.32 -23.25
C GLN A 65 1.71 24.96 -23.76
N TYR A 66 1.86 23.97 -22.87
CA TYR A 66 2.18 22.60 -23.27
C TYR A 66 1.14 22.00 -24.22
N LEU A 67 -0.15 22.24 -24.01
CA LEU A 67 -1.19 21.73 -24.91
C LEU A 67 -1.16 22.43 -26.27
N ILE A 68 -0.94 23.74 -26.32
CA ILE A 68 -0.75 24.48 -27.57
C ILE A 68 0.46 23.91 -28.31
N ASP A 69 1.59 23.78 -27.62
CA ASP A 69 2.85 23.28 -28.19
C ASP A 69 2.76 21.79 -28.59
N SER A 70 1.96 20.99 -27.89
CA SER A 70 1.75 19.57 -28.23
C SER A 70 0.79 19.37 -29.42
N LEU A 71 -0.02 20.39 -29.74
CA LEU A 71 -1.05 20.32 -30.79
C LEU A 71 -0.63 21.05 -32.08
N SER A 72 0.34 21.96 -32.01
CA SER A 72 0.95 22.60 -33.18
C SER A 72 2.11 21.77 -33.74
N SER A 73 2.21 21.62 -35.06
CA SER A 73 3.28 20.87 -35.74
C SER A 73 4.63 21.56 -35.60
N ASP A 74 4.62 22.88 -35.54
CA ASP A 74 5.84 23.70 -35.46
C ASP A 74 6.48 23.72 -34.06
N ALA A 75 5.87 23.06 -33.08
CA ALA A 75 6.26 23.19 -31.68
C ALA A 75 6.99 21.96 -31.11
N ASN A 76 6.96 20.80 -31.79
CA ASN A 76 7.66 19.61 -31.33
C ASN A 76 8.96 19.40 -32.12
N ILE A 77 10.10 19.53 -31.44
CA ILE A 77 11.43 19.32 -32.01
C ILE A 77 12.00 18.00 -31.48
N CYS A 78 12.54 17.16 -32.37
CA CYS A 78 13.28 15.98 -31.95
C CYS A 78 14.64 16.39 -31.38
N LEU A 79 14.90 16.16 -30.10
CA LEU A 79 16.16 16.60 -29.47
C LEU A 79 17.41 15.81 -29.92
N ILE A 80 17.26 14.83 -30.82
CA ILE A 80 18.36 14.04 -31.36
C ILE A 80 18.84 14.62 -32.70
N CYS A 81 17.94 14.87 -33.64
CA CYS A 81 18.28 15.47 -34.95
C CYS A 81 18.05 16.98 -35.02
N ILE A 82 17.35 17.56 -34.04
CA ILE A 82 17.01 18.99 -33.95
C ILE A 82 16.00 19.43 -35.04
N ASP A 83 15.44 18.47 -35.80
CA ASP A 83 14.37 18.73 -36.77
C ASP A 83 12.98 18.77 -36.12
N LEU A 84 12.06 19.46 -36.79
CA LEU A 84 10.64 19.50 -36.46
C LEU A 84 9.99 18.12 -36.67
N ILE A 85 9.06 17.78 -35.78
CA ILE A 85 8.26 16.57 -35.85
C ILE A 85 6.94 16.89 -36.55
N GLN A 86 6.79 16.39 -37.77
CA GLN A 86 5.59 16.59 -38.58
C GLN A 86 4.44 15.69 -38.13
N LYS A 87 3.20 16.06 -38.44
CA LYS A 87 1.99 15.29 -38.09
C LYS A 87 2.00 13.85 -38.66
N THR A 88 2.72 13.64 -39.76
CA THR A 88 2.86 12.35 -40.45
C THR A 88 4.08 11.55 -40.02
N ASP A 89 4.96 12.10 -39.18
CA ASP A 89 6.19 11.43 -38.79
C ASP A 89 5.93 10.24 -37.86
N ALA A 90 6.74 9.20 -38.04
CA ALA A 90 6.79 8.07 -37.13
C ALA A 90 7.58 8.43 -35.86
N ILE A 91 6.88 8.48 -34.72
CA ILE A 91 7.46 8.95 -33.46
C ILE A 91 7.44 7.92 -32.34
N TRP A 92 8.34 8.09 -31.39
CA TRP A 92 8.30 7.46 -30.08
C TRP A 92 8.19 8.53 -29.00
N ASN A 93 7.40 8.25 -27.96
CA ASN A 93 7.23 9.14 -26.82
C ASN A 93 7.75 8.46 -25.55
N CYS A 94 8.54 9.19 -24.78
CA CYS A 94 9.01 8.68 -23.49
C CYS A 94 7.82 8.46 -22.53
N SER A 95 7.73 7.31 -21.86
CA SER A 95 6.66 7.04 -20.89
C SER A 95 6.76 7.86 -19.61
N CYS A 96 7.92 8.44 -19.31
CA CYS A 96 8.15 9.26 -18.12
C CYS A 96 7.95 10.75 -18.40
N CYS A 97 8.66 11.31 -19.39
CA CYS A 97 8.62 12.75 -19.71
C CYS A 97 7.75 13.11 -20.92
N TYR A 98 7.13 12.12 -21.57
CA TYR A 98 6.18 12.30 -22.68
C TYR A 98 6.70 13.10 -23.88
N SER A 99 8.01 13.20 -24.02
CA SER A 99 8.63 13.98 -25.09
C SER A 99 8.77 13.13 -26.36
N PRO A 100 8.36 13.67 -27.52
CA PRO A 100 8.41 12.97 -28.79
C PRO A 100 9.81 12.97 -29.39
N PHE A 101 10.15 11.89 -30.08
CA PHE A 101 11.36 11.73 -30.89
C PHE A 101 11.00 10.95 -32.14
N HIS A 102 11.63 11.22 -33.29
CA HIS A 102 11.50 10.33 -34.43
C HIS A 102 11.95 8.91 -34.06
N ILE A 103 11.21 7.90 -34.51
CA ILE A 103 11.54 6.49 -34.22
C ILE A 103 12.96 6.14 -34.64
N VAL A 104 13.38 6.58 -35.83
CA VAL A 104 14.71 6.29 -36.36
C VAL A 104 15.80 6.92 -35.49
N CYS A 105 15.56 8.16 -35.04
CA CYS A 105 16.50 8.88 -34.18
C CYS A 105 16.70 8.17 -32.84
N ILE A 106 15.62 7.78 -32.16
CA ILE A 106 15.75 7.09 -30.87
C ILE A 106 16.33 5.68 -31.01
N GLN A 107 16.02 4.96 -32.10
CA GLN A 107 16.63 3.65 -32.36
C GLN A 107 18.14 3.77 -32.57
N LYS A 108 18.60 4.81 -33.29
CA LYS A 108 20.02 5.09 -33.45
C LYS A 108 20.68 5.45 -32.13
N TRP A 109 20.06 6.34 -31.34
CA TRP A 109 20.53 6.70 -30.00
C TRP A 109 20.77 5.48 -29.10
N ILE A 110 19.84 4.53 -29.10
CA ILE A 110 19.96 3.29 -28.31
C ILE A 110 21.13 2.44 -28.81
N LYS A 111 21.25 2.23 -30.13
CA LYS A 111 22.35 1.44 -30.73
C LYS A 111 23.72 2.04 -30.41
N ASP A 112 23.85 3.37 -30.56
CA ASP A 112 25.08 4.09 -30.31
C ASP A 112 25.44 4.03 -28.81
N GLY A 113 24.46 4.15 -27.92
CA GLY A 113 24.64 4.00 -26.48
C GLY A 113 25.14 2.60 -26.07
N VAL A 114 24.56 1.54 -26.65
CA VAL A 114 25.01 0.15 -26.40
C VAL A 114 26.45 -0.05 -26.89
N TYR A 115 26.77 0.43 -28.10
CA TYR A 115 28.13 0.34 -28.64
C TYR A 115 29.14 1.07 -27.74
N GLN A 116 28.80 2.29 -27.28
CA GLN A 116 29.66 3.07 -26.41
C GLN A 116 29.90 2.39 -25.05
N SER A 117 28.86 1.79 -24.46
CA SER A 117 28.97 1.01 -23.22
C SER A 117 29.90 -0.20 -23.37
N LEU A 118 29.82 -0.94 -24.49
CA LEU A 118 30.69 -2.09 -24.76
C LEU A 118 32.16 -1.67 -24.90
N VAL A 119 32.44 -0.58 -25.61
CA VAL A 119 33.81 -0.12 -25.88
C VAL A 119 34.47 0.51 -24.65
N ILE A 120 33.72 1.25 -23.82
CA ILE A 120 34.28 2.03 -22.71
C ILE A 120 34.27 1.25 -21.39
N ASN A 121 33.19 0.51 -21.11
CA ASN A 121 32.95 -0.07 -19.78
C ASN A 121 33.16 -1.58 -19.70
N ASN A 122 33.46 -2.27 -20.82
CA ASN A 122 33.61 -3.74 -20.92
C ASN A 122 32.45 -4.53 -20.28
N ASN A 123 31.28 -3.90 -20.13
CA ASN A 123 30.11 -4.47 -19.48
C ASN A 123 28.93 -4.42 -20.46
N GLU A 124 28.22 -5.55 -20.59
CA GLU A 124 26.95 -5.58 -21.31
C GLU A 124 25.89 -4.82 -20.50
N THR A 125 25.67 -3.55 -20.85
CA THR A 125 24.55 -2.78 -20.32
C THR A 125 23.29 -3.16 -21.08
N ASN A 126 22.38 -3.87 -20.41
CA ASN A 126 21.05 -4.21 -20.95
C ASN A 126 20.02 -3.07 -20.83
N SER A 127 20.46 -1.87 -20.49
CA SER A 127 19.61 -0.70 -20.31
C SER A 127 20.09 0.51 -21.13
N TRP A 128 19.17 1.43 -21.40
CA TRP A 128 19.41 2.68 -22.12
C TRP A 128 18.61 3.82 -21.47
N HIS A 129 18.95 5.07 -21.79
CA HIS A 129 18.35 6.24 -21.15
C HIS A 129 17.64 7.15 -22.15
N CYS A 130 16.52 7.74 -21.72
CA CYS A 130 15.84 8.77 -22.50
C CYS A 130 16.76 10.00 -22.68
N PRO A 131 16.92 10.53 -23.92
CA PRO A 131 17.77 11.70 -24.18
C PRO A 131 17.39 12.96 -23.38
N LYS A 132 16.11 13.12 -23.02
CA LYS A 132 15.63 14.31 -22.30
C LYS A 132 15.65 14.16 -20.78
N CYS A 133 15.01 13.12 -20.24
CA CYS A 133 14.80 12.96 -18.80
C CYS A 133 15.76 11.97 -18.14
N ARG A 134 16.58 11.27 -18.92
CA ARG A 134 17.52 10.24 -18.47
C ARG A 134 16.89 9.07 -17.69
N THR A 135 15.57 8.92 -17.73
CA THR A 135 14.91 7.71 -17.23
C THR A 135 15.49 6.50 -17.92
N GLU A 136 15.82 5.48 -17.13
CA GLU A 136 16.38 4.21 -17.57
C GLU A 136 15.28 3.27 -18.06
N PHE A 137 15.57 2.59 -19.16
CA PHE A 137 14.71 1.63 -19.85
C PHE A 137 15.50 0.37 -20.15
N ASP A 138 14.82 -0.77 -20.21
CA ASP A 138 15.47 -2.01 -20.60
C ASP A 138 15.61 -2.09 -22.13
N GLN A 139 16.57 -2.87 -22.63
CA GLN A 139 16.77 -3.09 -24.06
C GLN A 139 15.52 -3.66 -24.76
N LYS A 140 14.71 -4.42 -24.01
CA LYS A 140 13.41 -4.95 -24.48
C LYS A 140 12.40 -3.83 -24.82
N ASP A 141 12.52 -2.68 -24.19
CA ASP A 141 11.64 -1.51 -24.37
C ASP A 141 12.07 -0.64 -25.56
N THR A 142 13.06 -1.09 -26.35
CA THR A 142 13.48 -0.41 -27.58
C THR A 142 12.28 -0.27 -28.53
N PRO A 143 11.92 0.95 -28.95
CA PRO A 143 10.78 1.15 -29.82
C PRO A 143 11.04 0.58 -31.22
N LYS A 144 10.27 -0.45 -31.58
CA LYS A 144 10.34 -1.12 -32.90
C LYS A 144 9.28 -0.65 -33.89
N ARG A 145 8.16 -0.15 -33.39
CA ARG A 145 6.98 0.22 -34.18
C ARG A 145 6.48 1.59 -33.75
N TYR A 146 5.95 2.34 -34.70
CA TYR A 146 5.28 3.58 -34.42
C TYR A 146 3.87 3.28 -33.91
N LEU A 147 3.60 3.73 -32.70
CA LEU A 147 2.37 3.45 -31.97
C LEU A 147 1.71 4.77 -31.60
N CYS A 148 0.38 4.80 -31.61
CA CYS A 148 -0.35 5.94 -31.08
C CYS A 148 -0.09 6.12 -29.57
N TYR A 149 -0.43 7.28 -29.00
CA TYR A 149 -0.18 7.54 -27.57
C TYR A 149 -0.80 6.52 -26.61
N CYS A 150 -1.90 5.85 -26.99
CA CYS A 150 -2.51 4.78 -26.19
C CYS A 150 -2.02 3.36 -26.49
N HIS A 151 -1.07 3.22 -27.42
CA HIS A 151 -0.45 1.96 -27.85
C HIS A 151 -1.43 0.90 -28.39
N LYS A 152 -2.63 1.32 -28.79
CA LYS A 152 -3.66 0.42 -29.35
C LYS A 152 -3.52 0.22 -30.86
N GLU A 153 -2.99 1.23 -31.56
CA GLU A 153 -2.88 1.25 -33.01
C GLU A 153 -1.43 1.44 -33.42
N ILE A 154 -1.02 0.68 -34.44
CA ILE A 154 0.29 0.76 -35.09
C ILE A 154 0.14 1.65 -36.31
N ASP A 155 1.10 2.54 -36.53
CA ASP A 155 1.14 3.49 -37.65
C ASP A 155 -0.18 4.27 -37.81
N PRO A 156 -0.63 5.01 -36.76
CA PRO A 156 -1.90 5.73 -36.80
C PRO A 156 -1.93 6.71 -37.97
N GLN A 157 -3.01 6.65 -38.76
CA GLN A 157 -3.20 7.53 -39.90
C GLN A 157 -3.52 8.95 -39.42
N PHE A 158 -2.89 9.94 -40.05
CA PHE A 158 -3.18 11.34 -39.75
C PHE A 158 -4.60 11.70 -40.20
N ASN A 159 -5.39 12.28 -39.29
CA ASN A 159 -6.70 12.85 -39.58
C ASN A 159 -6.77 14.28 -39.03
N PRO A 160 -7.15 15.29 -39.85
CA PRO A 160 -7.24 16.69 -39.43
C PRO A 160 -8.12 16.94 -38.19
N TRP A 161 -9.12 16.10 -37.93
CA TRP A 161 -10.04 16.25 -36.79
C TRP A 161 -9.57 15.52 -35.53
N SER A 162 -8.41 14.87 -35.60
CA SER A 162 -7.81 14.11 -34.50
C SER A 162 -6.49 14.74 -34.09
N ILE A 163 -6.09 14.49 -32.85
CA ILE A 163 -4.77 14.91 -32.38
C ILE A 163 -3.70 14.17 -33.22
N PRO A 164 -2.67 14.85 -33.76
CA PRO A 164 -1.59 14.19 -34.47
C PRO A 164 -0.98 13.03 -33.67
N HIS A 165 -0.65 11.93 -34.34
CA HIS A 165 -0.14 10.69 -33.74
C HIS A 165 -1.10 9.98 -32.76
N SER A 166 -2.37 10.41 -32.71
CA SER A 166 -3.44 9.73 -31.97
C SER A 166 -4.22 8.79 -32.87
N CYS A 167 -4.80 7.73 -32.30
CA CYS A 167 -5.72 6.84 -33.03
C CYS A 167 -7.17 7.37 -33.07
N GLY A 168 -7.47 8.49 -32.40
CA GLY A 168 -8.83 9.03 -32.30
C GLY A 168 -9.82 8.19 -31.46
N GLN A 169 -9.43 6.98 -31.02
CA GLN A 169 -10.24 6.14 -30.14
C GLN A 169 -10.13 6.57 -28.66
N THR A 170 -11.00 6.04 -27.80
CA THR A 170 -10.86 6.22 -26.35
C THR A 170 -9.53 5.65 -25.85
N CYS A 171 -8.83 6.39 -25.00
CA CYS A 171 -7.50 6.07 -24.49
C CYS A 171 -7.49 4.71 -23.77
N GLY A 172 -8.40 4.50 -22.81
CA GLY A 172 -8.58 3.22 -22.12
C GLY A 172 -7.42 2.77 -21.23
N LYS A 173 -6.34 3.56 -21.10
CA LYS A 173 -5.26 3.30 -20.13
C LYS A 173 -5.80 3.23 -18.71
N ARG A 174 -5.23 2.36 -17.87
CA ARG A 174 -5.53 2.36 -16.43
C ARG A 174 -5.06 3.67 -15.80
N LEU A 175 -5.93 4.28 -15.00
CA LEU A 175 -5.62 5.55 -14.34
C LEU A 175 -4.68 5.31 -13.16
N ILE A 176 -3.73 6.24 -12.99
CA ILE A 176 -2.79 6.29 -11.88
C ILE A 176 -3.18 7.47 -10.99
N PRO A 177 -3.29 7.31 -9.65
CA PRO A 177 -3.09 6.09 -8.87
C PRO A 177 -4.14 5.01 -9.16
N GLU A 178 -3.75 3.74 -8.97
CA GLU A 178 -4.61 2.60 -9.28
C GLU A 178 -5.93 2.66 -8.50
N CYS A 179 -6.99 2.92 -9.25
CA CYS A 179 -8.34 3.05 -8.73
C CYS A 179 -9.33 2.07 -9.37
N GLY A 180 -8.84 1.17 -10.24
CA GLY A 180 -9.67 0.25 -11.01
C GLY A 180 -10.41 0.90 -12.20
N HIS A 181 -10.23 2.20 -12.42
CA HIS A 181 -10.85 2.93 -13.52
C HIS A 181 -9.91 3.13 -14.71
N ILE A 182 -10.50 3.31 -15.88
CA ILE A 182 -9.83 3.55 -17.15
C ILE A 182 -10.01 5.00 -17.60
N CYS A 183 -9.06 5.50 -18.39
CA CYS A 183 -9.16 6.81 -19.02
C CYS A 183 -10.24 6.79 -20.11
N LEU A 184 -11.22 7.69 -19.99
CA LEU A 184 -12.32 7.85 -20.95
C LEU A 184 -12.08 8.96 -21.98
N LEU A 185 -10.96 9.69 -21.87
CA LEU A 185 -10.57 10.67 -22.87
C LEU A 185 -10.23 9.98 -24.19
N LEU A 186 -10.34 10.70 -25.30
CA LEU A 186 -9.73 10.27 -26.56
C LEU A 186 -8.22 10.10 -26.37
N CYS A 187 -7.60 9.29 -27.22
CA CYS A 187 -6.16 9.09 -27.21
C CYS A 187 -5.46 10.46 -27.28
N HIS A 188 -4.60 10.73 -26.30
CA HIS A 188 -4.08 12.06 -26.00
C HIS A 188 -2.58 11.97 -25.71
N PRO A 189 -1.81 13.03 -25.98
CA PRO A 189 -0.43 13.13 -25.55
C PRO A 189 -0.36 13.27 -24.02
N GLY A 190 0.79 12.92 -23.44
CA GLY A 190 1.03 13.13 -22.02
C GLY A 190 0.37 12.11 -21.08
N PRO A 191 0.47 12.36 -19.75
CA PRO A 191 -0.09 11.49 -18.72
C PRO A 191 -1.62 11.53 -18.71
N CYS A 192 -2.26 10.42 -18.35
CA CYS A 192 -3.71 10.44 -18.10
C CYS A 192 -4.03 11.25 -16.85
N PRO A 193 -5.08 12.09 -16.87
CA PRO A 193 -5.48 12.85 -15.69
C PRO A 193 -5.99 11.92 -14.57
N PRO A 194 -5.95 12.37 -13.31
CA PRO A 194 -6.47 11.59 -12.19
C PRO A 194 -7.96 11.28 -12.36
N CYS A 195 -8.42 10.20 -11.72
CA CYS A 195 -9.80 9.73 -11.87
C CYS A 195 -10.83 10.81 -11.46
N PRO A 196 -11.75 11.20 -12.36
CA PRO A 196 -12.76 12.22 -12.08
C PRO A 196 -13.96 11.68 -11.29
N LYS A 197 -14.11 10.35 -11.19
CA LYS A 197 -15.22 9.74 -10.46
C LYS A 197 -15.20 10.13 -9.00
N GLN A 198 -16.38 10.37 -8.44
CA GLN A 198 -16.56 10.63 -7.02
C GLN A 198 -16.80 9.33 -6.27
N ILE A 199 -16.17 9.21 -5.10
CA ILE A 199 -16.34 8.11 -4.15
C ILE A 199 -16.52 8.68 -2.75
N ASN A 200 -17.20 7.96 -1.88
CA ASN A 200 -17.28 8.32 -0.46
C ASN A 200 -16.07 7.75 0.26
N VAL A 201 -15.28 8.63 0.87
CA VAL A 201 -14.07 8.25 1.62
C VAL A 201 -14.21 8.64 3.08
N LEU A 202 -13.66 7.80 3.94
CA LEU A 202 -13.53 8.08 5.36
C LEU A 202 -12.31 8.96 5.60
N CYS A 203 -12.40 9.79 6.65
CA CYS A 203 -11.26 10.55 7.14
C CYS A 203 -10.19 9.62 7.71
N TYR A 204 -8.91 9.98 7.66
CA TYR A 204 -7.84 9.18 8.29
C TYR A 204 -8.07 8.91 9.79
N CYS A 205 -8.79 9.78 10.50
CA CYS A 205 -9.15 9.58 11.90
C CYS A 205 -10.40 8.72 12.12
N ASN A 206 -11.16 8.38 11.07
CA ASN A 206 -12.46 7.69 11.12
C ASN A 206 -13.54 8.35 12.00
N GLN A 207 -13.30 9.55 12.52
CA GLN A 207 -14.28 10.27 13.36
C GLN A 207 -15.25 11.13 12.56
N SER A 208 -14.84 11.56 11.36
CA SER A 208 -15.72 12.29 10.46
C SER A 208 -16.39 11.31 9.50
N GLY A 209 -17.69 11.52 9.25
CA GLY A 209 -18.49 10.65 8.39
C GLY A 209 -17.98 10.60 6.94
N PRO A 210 -18.47 9.63 6.13
CA PRO A 210 -18.09 9.49 4.74
C PRO A 210 -18.33 10.78 3.95
N THR A 211 -17.32 11.28 3.25
CA THR A 211 -17.41 12.50 2.45
C THR A 211 -17.14 12.19 0.98
N ALA A 212 -17.95 12.77 0.08
CA ALA A 212 -17.75 12.62 -1.36
C ALA A 212 -16.46 13.32 -1.81
N ARG A 213 -15.51 12.55 -2.34
CA ARG A 213 -14.21 13.03 -2.85
C ARG A 213 -13.89 12.39 -4.19
N ARG A 214 -12.96 12.98 -4.93
CA ARG A 214 -12.49 12.40 -6.21
C ARG A 214 -11.68 11.14 -5.94
N CYS A 215 -11.91 10.11 -6.75
CA CYS A 215 -11.28 8.80 -6.60
C CYS A 215 -9.75 8.85 -6.77
N GLY A 216 -9.23 9.77 -7.57
CA GLY A 216 -7.78 10.03 -7.66
C GLY A 216 -7.13 10.51 -6.37
N PHE A 217 -7.93 10.97 -5.40
CA PHE A 217 -7.48 11.51 -4.12
C PHE A 217 -8.28 10.87 -2.97
N LYS A 218 -8.07 9.55 -2.78
CA LYS A 218 -8.82 8.75 -1.78
C LYS A 218 -8.61 9.24 -0.35
N GLY A 219 -7.44 9.78 -0.05
CA GLY A 219 -7.05 10.16 1.29
C GLY A 219 -7.54 11.57 1.66
N TRP A 220 -8.10 11.71 2.87
CA TRP A 220 -8.60 12.99 3.37
C TRP A 220 -8.45 13.13 4.89
N SER A 221 -8.05 14.33 5.33
CA SER A 221 -8.03 14.73 6.74
C SER A 221 -9.10 15.79 7.03
N CYS A 222 -9.80 15.65 8.15
CA CYS A 222 -10.88 16.56 8.55
C CYS A 222 -10.41 17.86 9.21
N GLY A 223 -9.10 18.04 9.40
CA GLY A 223 -8.51 19.21 10.09
C GLY A 223 -8.70 19.24 11.61
N LYS A 224 -9.50 18.33 12.18
CA LYS A 224 -9.66 18.19 13.65
C LYS A 224 -8.48 17.42 14.25
N ALA A 225 -8.32 17.49 15.57
CA ALA A 225 -7.36 16.65 16.29
C ALA A 225 -7.66 15.15 16.02
N CYS A 226 -6.60 14.35 15.84
CA CYS A 226 -6.70 12.94 15.48
C CYS A 226 -7.39 12.12 16.59
N SER A 227 -7.07 12.40 17.86
CA SER A 227 -7.62 11.79 19.07
C SER A 227 -7.65 10.25 19.12
N LYS A 228 -6.97 9.57 18.19
CA LYS A 228 -6.69 8.13 18.22
C LYS A 228 -5.89 7.79 19.48
N LEU A 229 -6.16 6.63 20.05
CA LEU A 229 -5.42 6.13 21.20
C LEU A 229 -3.99 5.78 20.76
N LEU A 230 -2.99 6.34 21.43
CA LEU A 230 -1.58 6.08 21.15
C LEU A 230 -1.20 4.67 21.64
N SER A 231 -0.03 4.19 21.21
CA SER A 231 0.54 2.89 21.60
C SER A 231 0.58 2.66 23.11
N CYS A 232 0.71 3.74 23.90
CA CYS A 232 0.72 3.67 25.35
C CYS A 232 -0.63 3.38 26.02
N GLN A 233 -1.73 3.30 25.25
CA GLN A 233 -3.11 3.05 25.72
C GLN A 233 -3.69 4.06 26.74
N GLN A 234 -2.90 5.06 27.18
CA GLN A 234 -3.30 6.06 28.17
C GLN A 234 -3.52 7.45 27.55
N HIS A 235 -2.82 7.76 26.46
CA HIS A 235 -2.85 9.08 25.84
C HIS A 235 -3.47 9.02 24.44
N ARG A 236 -4.12 10.12 24.05
CA ARG A 236 -4.70 10.31 22.72
C ARG A 236 -3.81 11.22 21.88
N CYS A 237 -3.82 11.01 20.58
CA CYS A 237 -3.09 11.84 19.63
C CYS A 237 -3.67 13.26 19.59
N GLU A 238 -2.85 14.25 19.92
CA GLU A 238 -3.22 15.68 19.92
C GLU A 238 -2.90 16.36 18.58
N GLN A 239 -2.20 15.67 17.67
CA GLN A 239 -1.88 16.19 16.34
C GLN A 239 -3.14 16.36 15.49
N VAL A 240 -3.12 17.32 14.56
CA VAL A 240 -4.16 17.43 13.53
C VAL A 240 -4.27 16.12 12.75
N CYS A 241 -5.46 15.82 12.25
CA CYS A 241 -5.72 14.59 11.50
C CYS A 241 -4.68 14.44 10.38
N HIS A 242 -3.90 13.36 10.46
CA HIS A 242 -2.74 13.12 9.63
C HIS A 242 -2.85 11.77 8.94
N THR A 243 -2.04 11.56 7.91
CA THR A 243 -1.83 10.28 7.26
C THR A 243 -0.97 9.36 8.11
N GLY A 244 -1.16 8.04 7.98
CA GLY A 244 -0.33 7.03 8.66
C GLY A 244 -0.63 6.85 10.15
N ASP A 245 0.27 6.12 10.81
CA ASP A 245 0.18 5.84 12.24
C ASP A 245 0.54 7.06 13.09
N CYS A 246 -0.05 7.15 14.28
CA CYS A 246 0.24 8.24 15.20
C CYS A 246 1.66 8.11 15.75
N LEU A 247 2.34 9.25 15.93
CA LEU A 247 3.65 9.29 16.57
C LEU A 247 3.60 8.66 17.97
N PRO A 248 4.68 8.01 18.42
CA PRO A 248 4.75 7.44 19.77
C PRO A 248 4.50 8.49 20.85
N CYS A 249 3.92 8.06 21.97
CA CYS A 249 3.66 8.95 23.08
C CYS A 249 4.97 9.47 23.70
N GLN A 250 5.17 10.80 23.65
CA GLN A 250 6.32 11.47 24.27
C GLN A 250 6.13 11.81 25.75
N LYS A 251 4.95 11.51 26.32
CA LYS A 251 4.68 11.75 27.74
C LYS A 251 5.31 10.63 28.58
N THR A 252 5.69 10.95 29.82
CA THR A 252 6.17 9.98 30.81
C THR A 252 5.03 9.57 31.75
N SER A 253 4.97 8.30 32.15
CA SER A 253 4.03 7.78 33.15
C SER A 253 4.78 7.02 34.25
N ILE A 254 4.18 6.97 35.44
CA ILE A 254 4.63 6.11 36.52
C ILE A 254 4.19 4.68 36.18
N GLN A 255 5.15 3.82 35.88
CA GLN A 255 4.89 2.42 35.57
C GLN A 255 5.40 1.51 36.69
N SER A 256 4.62 0.47 36.98
CA SER A 256 4.99 -0.55 37.96
C SER A 256 5.73 -1.69 37.26
N CYS A 257 6.79 -2.21 37.88
CA CYS A 257 7.51 -3.37 37.40
C CYS A 257 6.54 -4.53 37.18
N GLN A 258 6.80 -5.41 36.23
CA GLN A 258 6.05 -6.66 36.07
C GLN A 258 6.05 -7.54 37.34
N CYS A 259 7.01 -7.31 38.25
CA CYS A 259 7.09 -7.91 39.58
C CYS A 259 6.26 -7.20 40.67
N GLY A 260 5.70 -6.02 40.41
CA GLY A 260 4.96 -5.19 41.35
C GLY A 260 5.79 -4.47 42.42
N LYS A 261 7.09 -4.81 42.58
CA LYS A 261 7.93 -4.32 43.69
C LYS A 261 8.41 -2.88 43.55
N THR A 262 8.59 -2.40 42.32
CA THR A 262 9.16 -1.07 42.05
C THR A 262 8.27 -0.29 41.09
N LYS A 263 8.23 1.04 41.29
CA LYS A 263 7.57 1.99 40.39
C LYS A 263 8.61 2.98 39.89
N ALA A 264 8.60 3.31 38.61
CA ALA A 264 9.52 4.25 38.00
C ALA A 264 8.81 5.14 36.98
N VAL A 265 9.27 6.39 36.84
CA VAL A 265 8.82 7.29 35.77
C VAL A 265 9.53 6.89 34.48
N ARG A 266 8.78 6.45 33.47
CA ARG A 266 9.31 6.03 32.17
C ARG A 266 8.47 6.60 31.03
N ASN A 267 8.99 6.53 29.82
CA ASN A 267 8.22 6.87 28.63
C ASN A 267 6.97 6.00 28.54
N CYS A 268 5.82 6.61 28.29
CA CYS A 268 4.57 5.86 28.17
C CYS A 268 4.61 4.81 27.04
N ASN A 269 5.46 5.01 26.03
CA ASN A 269 5.64 4.07 24.93
C ASN A 269 6.33 2.75 25.35
N GLU A 270 7.09 2.75 26.45
CA GLU A 270 7.75 1.56 26.98
C GLU A 270 6.78 0.81 27.90
N LEU A 271 5.93 -0.09 27.40
CA LEU A 271 4.95 -0.81 28.22
C LEU A 271 5.55 -1.96 29.07
N ASN A 272 6.73 -2.44 28.71
CA ASN A 272 7.38 -3.57 29.36
C ASN A 272 8.45 -3.09 30.35
N PHE A 273 8.07 -2.85 31.60
CA PHE A 273 9.01 -2.52 32.66
C PHE A 273 9.42 -3.75 33.49
N GLN A 274 10.71 -4.09 33.42
CA GLN A 274 11.37 -5.11 34.22
C GLN A 274 12.46 -4.41 35.04
N CYS A 275 12.46 -4.58 36.37
CA CYS A 275 13.48 -3.95 37.21
C CYS A 275 14.71 -4.84 37.34
N ASP A 276 15.84 -4.26 37.73
CA ASP A 276 17.09 -5.02 37.95
C ASP A 276 17.17 -5.64 39.36
N GLN A 277 16.05 -5.71 40.07
CA GLN A 277 16.01 -6.32 41.39
C GLN A 277 15.97 -7.85 41.28
N LEU A 278 16.64 -8.52 42.22
CA LEU A 278 16.56 -9.97 42.33
C LEU A 278 15.11 -10.41 42.61
N CYS A 279 14.71 -11.50 41.97
CA CYS A 279 13.34 -12.02 42.06
C CYS A 279 13.00 -12.44 43.50
N ASN A 280 13.91 -13.18 44.15
CA ASN A 280 13.82 -13.72 45.52
C ASN A 280 12.52 -14.50 45.82
N ARG A 281 11.75 -14.87 44.79
CA ARG A 281 10.59 -15.77 44.94
C ARG A 281 11.11 -17.18 45.25
N LEU A 282 10.44 -17.88 46.16
CA LEU A 282 10.76 -19.28 46.46
C LEU A 282 10.57 -20.13 45.20
N LEU A 283 11.60 -20.90 44.85
CA LEU A 283 11.56 -21.92 43.80
C LEU A 283 10.61 -23.06 44.22
N ASN A 284 10.25 -23.95 43.28
CA ASN A 284 9.34 -25.09 43.52
C ASN A 284 9.76 -26.02 44.69
N CYS A 285 10.98 -25.90 45.21
CA CYS A 285 11.45 -26.59 46.40
C CYS A 285 11.05 -25.92 47.74
N HIS A 286 10.39 -24.76 47.74
CA HIS A 286 9.99 -23.96 48.92
C HIS A 286 11.12 -23.56 49.92
N ILE A 287 12.37 -23.93 49.65
CA ILE A 287 13.52 -23.66 50.53
C ILE A 287 14.51 -22.68 49.88
N HIS A 288 14.66 -22.72 48.55
CA HIS A 288 15.62 -21.91 47.83
C HIS A 288 14.96 -20.75 47.10
N GLU A 289 15.59 -19.59 47.13
CA GLU A 289 15.12 -18.37 46.47
C GLU A 289 15.68 -18.23 45.05
N CYS A 290 14.88 -17.65 44.17
CA CYS A 290 15.26 -17.34 42.80
C CYS A 290 16.27 -16.18 42.75
N LYS A 291 17.52 -16.49 42.38
CA LYS A 291 18.61 -15.52 42.19
C LYS A 291 18.63 -14.84 40.82
N ARG A 292 17.60 -15.03 39.98
CA ARG A 292 17.50 -14.34 38.68
C ARG A 292 17.04 -12.91 38.91
N LEU A 293 17.47 -12.01 38.02
CA LEU A 293 16.85 -10.69 37.88
C LEU A 293 15.33 -10.86 37.68
N CYS A 294 14.55 -9.86 38.12
CA CYS A 294 13.10 -9.84 38.00
C CYS A 294 12.69 -10.38 36.63
N HIS A 295 11.77 -11.33 36.57
CA HIS A 295 11.29 -11.92 35.32
C HIS A 295 9.78 -12.15 35.40
N ARG A 296 9.10 -12.15 34.24
CA ARG A 296 7.65 -12.37 34.15
C ARG A 296 7.25 -13.82 34.43
N ASN A 297 8.04 -14.75 33.92
CA ASN A 297 7.72 -16.19 33.89
C ASN A 297 7.79 -16.81 35.29
N GLU A 298 7.27 -18.02 35.45
CA GLU A 298 7.43 -18.78 36.70
C GLU A 298 8.90 -19.04 37.03
N CYS A 299 9.25 -19.02 38.31
CA CYS A 299 10.60 -19.37 38.76
C CYS A 299 10.79 -20.87 38.53
N GLY A 300 11.61 -21.24 37.54
CA GLY A 300 11.83 -22.62 37.12
C GLY A 300 12.33 -23.57 38.22
N THR A 301 12.67 -24.80 37.85
CA THR A 301 13.12 -25.84 38.79
C THR A 301 14.41 -25.44 39.52
N CYS A 302 14.52 -25.82 40.80
CA CYS A 302 15.72 -25.53 41.56
C CYS A 302 16.93 -26.26 40.95
N PRO A 303 18.09 -25.61 40.72
CA PRO A 303 19.30 -26.28 40.24
C PRO A 303 19.84 -27.36 41.19
N ARG A 304 19.36 -27.35 42.44
CA ARG A 304 19.66 -28.33 43.49
C ARG A 304 18.57 -29.39 43.63
N GLN A 305 17.46 -29.27 42.90
CA GLN A 305 16.48 -30.33 42.71
C GLN A 305 16.84 -31.13 41.47
N GLY A 306 16.97 -32.44 41.66
CA GLY A 306 17.30 -33.39 40.62
C GLY A 306 17.98 -34.59 41.22
N ILE A 307 17.95 -35.70 40.48
CA ILE A 307 18.68 -36.90 40.84
C ILE A 307 20.15 -36.64 40.54
N ARG A 308 21.00 -36.66 41.57
CA ARG A 308 22.45 -36.61 41.37
C ARG A 308 22.96 -38.04 41.23
N THR A 309 23.41 -38.37 40.03
CA THR A 309 24.19 -39.58 39.76
C THR A 309 25.65 -39.29 40.03
N CYS A 310 26.31 -40.15 40.82
CA CYS A 310 27.77 -40.16 40.93
C CYS A 310 28.40 -40.27 39.53
N SER A 311 29.53 -39.61 39.28
CA SER A 311 30.33 -39.76 38.05
C SER A 311 30.77 -41.21 37.78
N CYS A 312 30.63 -42.08 38.79
CA CYS A 312 30.87 -43.52 38.78
C CYS A 312 29.62 -44.37 38.43
N GLY A 313 28.46 -43.76 38.20
CA GLY A 313 27.19 -44.41 37.79
C GLY A 313 26.50 -45.28 38.86
N LYS A 314 27.13 -45.56 40.01
CA LYS A 314 26.67 -46.60 40.96
C LYS A 314 25.65 -46.15 42.01
N THR A 315 25.34 -44.86 42.13
CA THR A 315 24.37 -44.39 43.14
C THR A 315 23.58 -43.17 42.65
N MET A 316 22.26 -43.27 42.76
CA MET A 316 21.31 -42.20 42.49
C MET A 316 20.86 -41.60 43.83
N MET A 317 21.17 -40.34 44.11
CA MET A 317 20.62 -39.64 45.27
C MET A 317 19.43 -38.78 44.85
N ILE A 318 18.25 -39.09 45.37
CA ILE A 318 17.06 -38.24 45.28
C ILE A 318 17.16 -37.23 46.42
N ALA A 319 17.27 -35.94 46.11
CA ALA A 319 17.11 -34.89 47.10
C ALA A 319 15.62 -34.76 47.44
N GLU A 320 15.17 -35.44 48.51
CA GLU A 320 13.79 -35.38 48.96
C GLU A 320 13.40 -33.98 49.44
N LYS A 321 12.15 -33.59 49.12
CA LYS A 321 11.53 -32.36 49.58
C LYS A 321 11.53 -32.35 51.12
N SER A 322 12.31 -31.47 51.74
CA SER A 322 12.14 -31.24 53.17
C SER A 322 10.89 -30.40 53.40
N THR A 323 10.15 -30.82 54.42
CA THR A 323 9.04 -30.18 55.15
C THR A 323 7.60 -30.60 54.79
N GLN A 324 6.89 -30.96 55.87
CA GLN A 324 5.44 -31.12 56.06
C GLN A 324 4.80 -32.51 55.89
N ASN A 325 5.32 -33.55 56.57
CA ASN A 325 4.49 -34.72 56.91
C ASN A 325 4.67 -35.26 58.34
N LEU A 326 4.93 -34.38 59.32
CA LEU A 326 4.89 -34.74 60.74
C LEU A 326 3.62 -34.33 61.50
N LYS A 327 2.61 -33.73 60.84
CA LYS A 327 1.33 -33.38 61.50
C LYS A 327 0.11 -34.19 61.05
N LEU A 328 0.14 -34.88 59.90
CA LEU A 328 -0.96 -35.79 59.50
C LEU A 328 -0.81 -37.23 60.04
N ALA A 329 0.42 -37.69 60.31
CA ALA A 329 0.68 -39.04 60.81
C ALA A 329 0.19 -39.28 62.25
N ASN A 330 0.01 -38.21 63.05
CA ASN A 330 -0.46 -38.31 64.44
C ASN A 330 -1.98 -38.16 64.60
N VAL A 331 -2.71 -37.72 63.57
CA VAL A 331 -4.19 -37.68 63.58
C VAL A 331 -4.79 -39.01 63.12
N ILE A 332 -4.11 -39.71 62.21
CA ILE A 332 -4.58 -41.00 61.68
C ILE A 332 -4.30 -42.17 62.65
N LYS A 333 -3.27 -42.08 63.52
CA LYS A 333 -2.95 -43.12 64.51
C LYS A 333 -3.83 -43.15 65.77
N LYS A 334 -4.72 -42.17 66.01
CA LYS A 334 -5.61 -42.15 67.18
C LYS A 334 -7.07 -42.53 66.91
N ARG A 335 -7.43 -42.90 65.68
CA ARG A 335 -8.84 -43.21 65.30
C ARG A 335 -9.09 -44.65 64.81
N VAL A 336 -8.14 -45.56 64.96
CA VAL A 336 -8.21 -46.95 64.45
C VAL A 336 -8.19 -48.04 65.56
N PRO A 337 -8.92 -47.87 66.69
CA PRO A 337 -9.43 -49.07 67.37
C PRO A 337 -10.94 -49.07 67.65
N LYS A 338 -11.76 -48.23 67.00
CA LYS A 338 -13.24 -48.30 67.12
C LYS A 338 -14.00 -48.73 65.85
N LEU A 339 -13.29 -49.04 64.77
CA LEU A 339 -13.88 -49.53 63.50
C LEU A 339 -13.60 -51.01 63.23
N ILE A 340 -12.78 -51.68 64.04
CA ILE A 340 -12.46 -53.11 63.88
C ILE A 340 -13.45 -54.02 64.64
N ASP A 341 -14.16 -53.52 65.66
CA ASP A 341 -15.20 -54.30 66.36
C ASP A 341 -16.60 -54.21 65.71
N SER A 342 -16.85 -53.23 64.83
CA SER A 342 -18.14 -53.10 64.12
C SER A 342 -18.22 -53.93 62.82
N MET A 343 -17.07 -54.32 62.24
CA MET A 343 -17.01 -55.15 61.02
C MET A 343 -16.93 -56.66 61.27
N ARG A 344 -16.85 -57.10 62.54
CA ARG A 344 -16.98 -58.54 62.91
C ARG A 344 -18.43 -59.00 63.11
N GLY A 345 -19.39 -58.08 63.25
CA GLY A 345 -20.83 -58.41 63.37
C GLY A 345 -21.57 -58.58 62.03
N PHE A 346 -21.05 -58.03 60.93
CA PHE A 346 -21.77 -57.99 59.64
C PHE A 346 -21.41 -59.13 58.66
N TYR A 347 -20.37 -59.93 58.95
CA TYR A 347 -19.90 -61.01 58.07
C TYR A 347 -20.50 -62.39 58.37
N ILE A 348 -21.43 -62.49 59.34
CA ILE A 348 -22.09 -63.76 59.73
C ILE A 348 -23.53 -63.88 59.16
N LEU A 349 -24.16 -62.80 58.67
CA LEU A 349 -25.56 -62.81 58.20
C LEU A 349 -25.75 -62.84 56.67
N MET A 350 -24.69 -62.97 55.87
CA MET A 350 -24.75 -62.94 54.40
C MET A 350 -24.09 -64.17 53.74
N ARG A 351 -24.13 -65.33 54.41
CA ARG A 351 -23.84 -66.65 53.84
C ARG A 351 -24.80 -67.65 54.47
N THR A 352 -25.93 -67.92 53.80
CA THR A 352 -26.59 -69.24 53.64
C THR A 352 -28.10 -69.23 53.36
N ASP A 353 -28.71 -68.13 52.91
CA ASP A 353 -30.06 -68.17 52.26
C ASP A 353 -29.99 -68.44 50.74
N ALA A 354 -29.10 -69.34 50.34
CA ALA A 354 -29.03 -69.82 48.96
C ALA A 354 -28.38 -71.20 48.89
N LYS A 355 -29.16 -72.23 49.27
CA LYS A 355 -29.18 -73.58 48.69
C LYS A 355 -29.95 -74.53 49.61
N THR A 356 -31.23 -74.77 49.31
CA THR A 356 -31.85 -76.11 49.14
C THR A 356 -33.38 -75.98 49.12
N ASN A 357 -33.96 -76.03 47.91
CA ASN A 357 -35.17 -76.82 47.64
C ASN A 357 -35.12 -77.25 46.15
N ILE A 358 -34.55 -78.43 45.94
CA ILE A 358 -34.77 -79.30 44.79
C ILE A 358 -35.37 -80.57 45.42
N SER A 359 -36.49 -81.01 44.83
CA SER A 359 -37.45 -82.07 45.21
C SER A 359 -38.32 -81.81 46.43
#